data_AF-R9K5I9-F1
#
_entry.id   AF-R9K5I9-F1
#
_cell.length_a   1.000
_cell.length_b   1.000
_cell.length_c   1.000
_cell.angle_alpha   90.00
_cell.angle_beta   90.00
_cell.angle_gamma   90.00
#
_symmetry.space_group_name_H-M   'P 1'
#
loop_
_entity.id
_entity.type
_entity.pdbx_description
1 polymer ?
#
loop_
_entity_poly.entity_id
_entity_poly.type
_entity_poly.pdbx_seq_one_letter_code
_entity_poly.pdbx_strand_id
1 'polypeptide(L)'
;MGEYSEECLLTFLERQSQLFDEPVAGTIEEAEAFLEDCMAIVVDTLDDVREYFDENGIDVNNMGKDELEEASEVFPLPNGQYLIVEG
;
A
#
# COMPACT_ATOMS: atom_id res chain seq x y z
N MET A 1 -16.64 11.43 -2.77
CA MET A 1 -15.97 10.26 -3.38
C MET A 1 -14.60 10.31 -2.79
N GLY A 2 -14.31 9.40 -1.87
CA GLY A 2 -13.00 9.32 -1.22
C GLY A 2 -11.92 8.99 -2.24
N GLU A 3 -10.67 9.30 -1.92
CA GLU A 3 -9.53 8.98 -2.79
C GLU A 3 -9.32 7.46 -2.89
N TYR A 4 -9.75 6.72 -1.87
CA TYR A 4 -9.65 5.26 -1.78
C TYR A 4 -11.02 4.58 -1.89
N SER A 5 -11.04 3.39 -2.47
CA SER A 5 -12.23 2.54 -2.46
C SER A 5 -12.44 1.92 -1.07
N GLU A 6 -13.69 1.56 -0.75
CA GLU A 6 -13.99 0.85 0.50
C GLU A 6 -13.21 -0.47 0.62
N GLU A 7 -13.03 -1.20 -0.49
CA GLU A 7 -12.21 -2.42 -0.54
C GLU A 7 -10.73 -2.15 -0.22
N CYS A 8 -10.19 -1.02 -0.69
CA CYS A 8 -8.82 -0.59 -0.38
C CYS A 8 -8.65 -0.31 1.12
N LEU A 9 -9.58 0.45 1.70
CA LEU A 9 -9.58 0.80 3.12
C LEU A 9 -9.73 -0.43 4.02
N LEU A 10 -10.63 -1.35 3.66
CA LEU A 10 -10.78 -2.64 4.36
C LEU A 10 -9.52 -3.48 4.28
N THR A 11 -8.89 -3.56 3.10
CA THR A 11 -7.65 -4.33 2.91
C THR A 11 -6.53 -3.77 3.79
N PHE A 12 -6.39 -2.45 3.85
CA PHE A 12 -5.43 -1.80 4.74
C PHE A 12 -5.73 -2.12 6.21
N LEU A 13 -6.97 -1.95 6.68
CA LEU A 13 -7.34 -2.23 8.07
C LEU A 13 -7.04 -3.67 8.49
N GLU A 14 -7.30 -4.64 7.61
CA GLU A 14 -7.06 -6.07 7.86
C GLU A 14 -5.58 -6.43 7.86
N ARG A 15 -4.77 -5.76 7.03
CA ARG A 15 -3.37 -6.13 6.78
C ARG A 15 -2.35 -5.15 7.34
N GLN A 16 -2.76 -4.05 7.96
CA GLN A 16 -1.86 -3.00 8.49
C GLN A 16 -0.75 -3.55 9.40
N SER A 17 -0.98 -4.70 10.05
CA SER A 17 0.03 -5.38 10.88
C SER A 17 1.24 -5.90 10.10
N GLN A 18 1.21 -5.92 8.77
CA GLN A 18 2.36 -6.26 7.94
C GLN A 18 3.41 -5.13 7.89
N LEU A 19 2.97 -3.89 8.14
CA LEU A 19 3.78 -2.68 8.09
C LEU A 19 3.98 -2.07 9.49
N PHE A 20 2.95 -2.08 10.34
CA PHE A 20 2.95 -1.46 11.66
C PHE A 20 2.79 -2.50 12.78
N ASP A 21 3.58 -2.37 13.86
CA ASP A 21 3.50 -3.27 15.02
C ASP A 21 2.18 -3.11 15.82
N GLU A 22 1.57 -1.94 15.75
CA GLU A 22 0.29 -1.61 16.40
C GLU A 22 -0.69 -1.04 15.37
N PRO A 23 -2.02 -1.26 15.54
CA PRO A 23 -3.00 -0.75 14.60
C PRO A 23 -3.01 0.78 14.63
N VAL A 24 -2.72 1.38 13.47
CA VAL A 24 -2.73 2.83 13.24
C VAL A 24 -4.13 3.35 12.96
N ALA A 25 -5.04 2.48 12.52
CA ALA A 25 -6.45 2.78 12.29
C ALA A 25 -7.36 1.64 12.75
N GLY A 26 -8.53 1.98 13.30
CA GLY A 26 -9.56 1.03 13.74
C GLY A 26 -10.87 1.10 12.95
N THR A 27 -11.06 2.12 12.11
CA THR A 27 -12.27 2.33 11.30
C THR A 27 -11.91 2.76 9.88
N ILE A 28 -12.88 2.66 8.96
CA ILE A 28 -12.71 3.10 7.56
C ILE A 28 -12.33 4.57 7.47
N GLU A 29 -12.97 5.42 8.29
CA GLU A 29 -12.71 6.86 8.34
C GLU A 29 -11.29 7.17 8.86
N GLU A 30 -10.82 6.44 9.87
CA GLU A 30 -9.44 6.56 10.39
C GLU A 30 -8.41 6.04 9.38
N ALA A 31 -8.72 4.94 8.68
CA ALA A 31 -7.85 4.41 7.64
C ALA A 31 -7.72 5.38 6.46
N GLU A 32 -8.84 5.98 6.03
CA GLU A 32 -8.84 6.98 4.96
C GLU A 32 -7.97 8.18 5.34
N ALA A 33 -8.18 8.74 6.54
CA ALA A 33 -7.37 9.85 7.05
C ALA A 33 -5.89 9.48 7.17
N PHE A 34 -5.57 8.27 7.65
CA PHE A 34 -4.19 7.82 7.77
C PHE A 34 -3.50 7.67 6.40
N LEU A 35 -4.18 7.05 5.43
CA LEU A 35 -3.63 6.87 4.09
C LEU A 35 -3.46 8.21 3.35
N GLU A 36 -4.38 9.17 3.54
CA GLU A 36 -4.24 10.54 3.04
C GLU A 36 -3.02 11.24 3.67
N ASP A 37 -2.84 11.13 4.99
CA ASP A 37 -1.70 11.73 5.71
C ASP A 37 -0.35 11.09 5.32
N CYS A 38 -0.35 9.77 5.08
CA CYS A 38 0.80 9.01 4.59
C CYS A 38 1.07 9.19 3.09
N MET A 39 0.22 9.95 2.37
CA MET A 39 0.31 10.09 0.91
C MET A 39 0.36 8.74 0.18
N ALA A 40 -0.39 7.76 0.68
CA ALA A 40 -0.46 6.45 0.08
C ALA A 40 -1.01 6.53 -1.35
N ILE A 41 -0.61 5.58 -2.20
CA ILE A 41 -1.04 5.58 -3.60
C ILE A 41 -1.56 4.22 -4.01
N VAL A 42 -2.54 4.22 -4.93
CA VAL A 42 -3.04 3.00 -5.57
C VAL A 42 -2.53 2.96 -7.00
N VAL A 43 -1.86 1.86 -7.36
CA VAL A 43 -1.30 1.63 -8.70
C VAL A 43 -1.88 0.36 -9.32
N ASP A 44 -1.85 0.28 -10.65
CA ASP A 44 -2.52 -0.79 -11.39
C ASP A 44 -1.69 -2.07 -11.51
N THR A 45 -0.35 -1.96 -11.49
CA THR A 45 0.55 -3.08 -11.75
C THR A 45 1.78 -3.11 -10.85
N LEU A 46 2.41 -4.28 -10.72
CA LEU A 46 3.71 -4.41 -10.03
C LEU A 46 4.84 -3.63 -10.72
N ASP A 47 4.72 -3.35 -12.02
CA ASP A 47 5.71 -2.51 -12.71
C ASP A 47 5.60 -1.05 -12.24
N ASP A 48 4.38 -0.57 -11.94
CA ASP A 48 4.15 0.76 -11.33
C ASP A 48 4.64 0.80 -9.87
N VAL A 49 4.47 -0.28 -9.11
CA VAL A 49 5.05 -0.41 -7.75
C VAL A 49 6.58 -0.26 -7.81
N ARG A 50 7.20 -0.92 -8.79
CA ARG A 50 8.65 -0.83 -9.01
C ARG A 50 9.07 0.58 -9.38
N GLU A 51 8.33 1.26 -10.26
CA GLU A 51 8.59 2.65 -10.64
C GLU A 51 8.50 3.57 -9.42
N TYR A 52 7.47 3.43 -8.59
CA TYR A 52 7.33 4.19 -7.34
C TYR A 52 8.53 4.03 -6.42
N PHE A 53 9.00 2.80 -6.21
CA PHE A 53 10.16 2.54 -5.37
C PHE A 53 11.47 3.08 -5.96
N ASP A 54 11.69 2.96 -7.27
CA ASP A 54 12.87 3.52 -7.94
C ASP A 54 12.89 5.05 -7.84
N GLU A 55 11.73 5.71 -8.03
CA GLU A 55 11.56 7.16 -7.85
C GLU A 55 11.82 7.61 -6.40
N ASN A 56 11.46 6.79 -5.41
CA ASN A 56 11.73 7.02 -4.00
C ASN A 56 13.14 6.60 -3.56
N GLY A 57 13.99 6.14 -4.50
CA GLY A 57 15.40 5.81 -4.25
C GLY A 57 15.63 4.45 -3.58
N ILE A 58 14.62 3.56 -3.61
CA ILE A 58 14.74 2.17 -3.18
C ILE A 58 15.36 1.35 -4.33
N ASP A 59 16.44 0.62 -4.06
CA ASP A 59 17.11 -0.20 -5.09
C ASP A 59 16.32 -1.47 -5.42
N VAL A 60 15.39 -1.33 -6.38
CA VAL A 60 14.55 -2.42 -6.89
C VAL A 60 15.16 -3.17 -8.07
N ASN A 61 16.39 -2.83 -8.49
CA ASN A 61 16.99 -3.37 -9.72
C ASN A 61 17.12 -4.89 -9.70
N ASN A 62 17.44 -5.46 -8.53
CA ASN A 62 17.61 -6.89 -8.33
C ASN A 62 16.37 -7.58 -7.72
N MET A 63 15.30 -6.83 -7.40
CA MET A 63 14.10 -7.40 -6.81
C MET A 63 13.25 -8.12 -7.86
N GLY A 64 12.86 -9.35 -7.54
CA GLY A 64 11.86 -10.11 -8.30
C GLY A 64 10.46 -9.51 -8.14
N LYS A 65 9.53 -9.91 -9.02
CA LYS A 65 8.11 -9.50 -8.90
C LYS A 65 7.49 -10.00 -7.59
N ASP A 66 7.80 -11.24 -7.21
CA ASP A 66 7.32 -11.83 -5.96
C ASP A 66 7.88 -11.08 -4.73
N GLU A 67 9.17 -10.69 -4.76
CA GLU A 67 9.79 -9.90 -3.69
C GLU A 67 9.21 -8.49 -3.56
N LEU A 68 8.82 -7.86 -4.68
CA LEU A 68 8.11 -6.58 -4.68
C LEU A 68 6.70 -6.71 -4.10
N GLU A 69 5.98 -7.77 -4.47
CA GLU A 69 4.62 -8.02 -3.97
C GLU A 69 4.61 -8.40 -2.48
N GLU A 70 5.68 -9.03 -1.99
CA GLU A 70 5.86 -9.41 -0.59
C GLU A 70 6.41 -8.26 0.30
N ALA A 71 6.69 -7.09 -0.26
CA ALA A 71 7.16 -5.94 0.52
C ALA A 71 6.08 -5.47 1.52
N SER A 72 6.49 -5.13 2.75
CA SER A 72 5.57 -4.71 3.81
C SER A 72 4.76 -3.46 3.44
N GLU A 73 5.33 -2.57 2.64
CA GLU A 73 4.73 -1.35 2.13
C GLU A 73 3.69 -1.60 1.03
N VAL A 74 3.62 -2.82 0.46
CA VAL A 74 2.77 -3.17 -0.68
C VAL A 74 1.58 -4.01 -0.23
N PHE A 75 0.38 -3.52 -0.54
CA PHE A 75 -0.89 -4.13 -0.18
C PHE A 75 -1.63 -4.55 -1.45
N PRO A 76 -1.60 -5.85 -1.82
CA PRO A 76 -2.38 -6.36 -2.94
C PRO A 76 -3.87 -6.22 -2.69
N LEU A 77 -4.58 -5.58 -3.61
CA LEU A 77 -6.02 -5.34 -3.53
C LEU A 77 -6.82 -6.43 -4.27
N PRO A 78 -8.06 -6.75 -3.84
CA PRO A 78 -8.88 -7.79 -4.47
C PRO A 78 -9.21 -7.54 -5.94
N ASN A 79 -9.15 -6.28 -6.37
CA ASN A 79 -9.41 -5.86 -7.74
C ASN A 79 -8.18 -5.98 -8.67
N GLY A 80 -7.03 -6.45 -8.14
CA GLY A 80 -5.78 -6.63 -8.87
C GLY A 80 -4.86 -5.41 -8.88
N GLN A 81 -5.26 -4.31 -8.24
CA GLN A 81 -4.40 -3.15 -7.99
C GLN A 81 -3.54 -3.34 -6.73
N TYR A 82 -2.64 -2.40 -6.47
CA TYR A 82 -1.75 -2.42 -5.32
C TYR A 82 -1.81 -1.08 -4.61
N LEU A 83 -2.03 -1.09 -3.30
CA LEU A 83 -1.87 0.07 -2.43
C LEU A 83 -0.43 0.10 -1.90
N ILE A 84 0.24 1.24 -2.01
CA ILE A 84 1.59 1.45 -1.47
C ILE A 84 1.48 2.43 -0.31
N VAL A 85 1.97 2.03 0.87
CA VAL A 85 1.92 2.83 2.11
C VAL A 85 3.33 2.94 2.68
N GLU A 86 3.76 4.17 2.96
CA GLU A 86 5.04 4.41 3.63
C GLU A 86 4.90 4.20 5.15
N GLY A 87 5.85 3.47 5.73
CA GLY A 87 5.91 3.10 7.15
C GLY A 87 6.75 4.05 8.02
#